data_AF-A0A537UHB5-F1
#
_entry.id   AF-A0A537UHB5-F1
#
_cell.length_a   1.000
_cell.length_b   1.000
_cell.length_c   1.000
_cell.angle_alpha   90.00
_cell.angle_beta   90.00
_cell.angle_gamma   90.00
#
_symmetry.space_group_name_H-M   'P 1'
#
loop_
_entity.id
_entity.type
_entity.pdbx_description
1 polymer ?
#
loop_
_entity_poly.entity_id
_entity_poly.type
_entity_poly.pdbx_seq_one_letter_code
_entity_poly.pdbx_strand_id
1 'polypeptide(L)'
;MAGGRAGVAHLRGPRLLNAHAKLSAADLKAALASQARALGFGCVGVTAPDAIAEAAGHFRAFLDTGAHGDMDWLAANPERRADPRSLWPAVRSVIMLGVNYGPGENPLAILESRTRGAISVYAQGDDYH
;
A
#
# COMPACT_ATOMS: atom_id res chain seq x y z
N MET A 1 -11.27 -34.63 5.81
CA MET A 1 -12.38 -34.51 6.78
C MET A 1 -12.54 -33.04 7.11
N ALA A 2 -13.75 -32.52 6.88
CA ALA A 2 -14.23 -31.13 7.08
C ALA A 2 -13.42 -30.03 6.35
N GLY A 3 -13.85 -29.46 5.22
CA GLY A 3 -15.23 -29.24 4.79
C GLY A 3 -15.86 -28.12 5.62
N GLY A 4 -15.36 -26.89 5.48
CA GLY A 4 -15.87 -25.75 6.21
C GLY A 4 -15.23 -24.45 5.74
N ARG A 5 -15.58 -23.95 4.55
CA ARG A 5 -15.38 -22.55 4.18
C ARG A 5 -16.36 -21.68 4.98
N ALA A 6 -16.19 -21.64 6.29
CA ALA A 6 -16.82 -20.65 7.16
C ALA A 6 -15.98 -19.38 7.07
N GLY A 7 -16.51 -18.32 6.45
CA GLY A 7 -15.95 -16.98 6.67
C GLY A 7 -16.13 -15.95 5.56
N VAL A 8 -16.22 -16.33 4.29
CA VAL A 8 -16.23 -15.34 3.18
C VAL A 8 -17.62 -14.76 2.85
N ALA A 9 -18.70 -15.35 3.37
CA ALA A 9 -20.06 -14.84 3.14
C ALA A 9 -20.35 -13.52 3.88
N HIS A 10 -19.60 -13.20 4.95
CA HIS A 10 -19.82 -11.99 5.75
C HIS A 10 -18.99 -10.77 5.32
N LEU A 11 -18.20 -10.89 4.26
CA LEU A 11 -17.37 -9.78 3.74
C LEU A 11 -18.07 -8.92 2.68
N ARG A 12 -19.27 -9.30 2.23
CA ARG A 12 -20.07 -8.49 1.31
C ARG A 12 -20.88 -7.45 2.09
N GLY A 13 -20.26 -6.29 2.30
CA GLY A 13 -20.88 -5.11 2.88
C GLY A 13 -20.09 -4.62 4.09
N PRO A 14 -19.34 -3.51 4.00
CA PRO A 14 -18.69 -2.95 5.17
C PRO A 14 -19.77 -2.57 6.20
N ARG A 15 -19.76 -3.24 7.37
CA ARG A 15 -20.59 -2.83 8.52
C ARG A 15 -20.31 -1.39 8.96
N LEU A 16 -19.14 -0.85 8.58
CA LEU A 16 -18.77 0.55 8.73
C LEU A 16 -19.68 1.53 7.95
N LEU A 17 -20.22 1.11 6.80
CA LEU A 17 -21.06 1.96 5.94
C LEU A 17 -22.56 1.63 6.05
N ASN A 18 -22.90 0.48 6.63
CA ASN A 18 -24.29 0.04 6.82
C ASN A 18 -24.95 0.57 8.10
N ALA A 19 -24.24 1.38 8.91
CA ALA A 19 -24.83 1.99 10.08
C ALA A 19 -25.70 3.19 9.68
N HIS A 20 -26.98 3.17 10.05
CA HIS A 20 -27.92 4.31 9.96
C HIS A 20 -27.47 5.56 10.75
N ALA A 21 -26.33 5.48 11.46
CA ALA A 21 -25.75 6.58 12.22
C ALA A 21 -24.76 7.37 11.33
N LYS A 22 -24.91 8.70 11.32
CA LYS A 22 -23.88 9.60 10.77
C LYS A 22 -22.61 9.48 11.63
N LEU A 23 -21.67 8.64 11.20
CA LEU A 23 -20.32 8.61 11.78
C LEU A 23 -19.59 9.91 11.43
N SER A 24 -18.91 10.50 12.41
CA SER A 24 -17.99 11.60 12.13
C SER A 24 -16.75 11.08 11.37
N ALA A 25 -15.98 12.00 10.77
CA ALA A 25 -14.71 11.63 10.16
C ALA A 25 -13.72 11.01 11.18
N ALA A 26 -13.81 11.43 12.45
CA ALA A 26 -12.99 10.87 13.53
C ALA A 26 -13.37 9.42 13.83
N ASP A 27 -14.67 9.12 13.91
CA ASP A 27 -15.16 7.76 14.15
C ASP A 27 -14.76 6.81 13.02
N LEU A 28 -14.86 7.27 11.76
CA LEU A 28 -14.42 6.49 10.59
C LEU A 28 -12.92 6.21 10.64
N LYS A 29 -12.09 7.21 10.97
CA LYS A 29 -10.63 7.02 11.12
C LYS A 29 -10.30 6.01 12.22
N ALA A 30 -10.96 6.12 13.37
CA ALA A 30 -10.74 5.20 14.49
C ALA A 30 -11.12 3.76 14.11
N ALA A 31 -12.24 3.59 13.42
CA ALA A 31 -12.71 2.29 12.99
C ALA A 31 -11.80 1.66 11.91
N LEU A 32 -11.31 2.46 10.95
CA LEU A 32 -10.29 2.05 9.99
C LEU A 32 -8.99 1.61 10.68
N ALA A 33 -8.53 2.35 11.68
CA ALA A 33 -7.33 1.99 12.45
C ALA A 33 -7.50 0.70 13.24
N SER A 34 -8.67 0.47 13.85
CA SER A 34 -8.97 -0.80 14.51
C SER A 34 -8.97 -1.96 13.52
N GLN A 35 -9.61 -1.78 12.36
CA GLN A 35 -9.68 -2.82 11.34
C GLN A 35 -8.30 -3.13 10.75
N ALA A 36 -7.49 -2.12 10.46
CA ALA A 36 -6.14 -2.28 9.92
C ALA A 36 -5.27 -3.10 10.89
N ARG A 37 -5.28 -2.78 12.18
CA ARG A 37 -4.56 -3.56 13.20
C ARG A 37 -5.05 -5.00 13.29
N ALA A 38 -6.37 -5.22 13.27
CA ALA A 38 -6.94 -6.56 13.31
C ALA A 38 -6.55 -7.42 12.09
N LEU A 39 -6.27 -6.78 10.95
CA LEU A 39 -5.77 -7.43 9.73
C LEU A 39 -4.24 -7.58 9.68
N GLY A 40 -3.51 -7.14 10.71
CA GLY A 40 -2.06 -7.28 10.80
C GLY A 40 -1.25 -6.11 10.22
N PHE A 41 -1.89 -5.01 9.80
CA PHE A 41 -1.14 -3.82 9.37
C PHE A 41 -0.50 -3.10 10.57
N GLY A 42 0.78 -2.75 10.42
CA GLY A 42 1.54 -2.04 11.45
C GLY A 42 1.18 -0.56 11.55
N CYS A 43 0.73 0.05 10.45
CA CYS A 43 0.22 1.42 10.44
C CYS A 43 -0.87 1.63 9.39
N VAL A 44 -1.67 2.68 9.60
CA VAL A 44 -2.65 3.19 8.63
C VAL A 44 -2.66 4.71 8.63
N GLY A 45 -2.82 5.31 7.46
CA GLY A 45 -2.99 6.74 7.27
C GLY A 45 -4.12 7.04 6.29
N VAL A 46 -4.69 8.24 6.38
CA VAL A 46 -5.67 8.73 5.41
C VAL A 46 -5.24 10.12 4.97
N THR A 47 -5.12 10.32 3.66
CA THR A 47 -4.65 11.58 3.08
C THR A 47 -5.53 12.03 1.91
N ALA A 48 -5.43 13.31 1.55
CA ALA A 48 -6.05 13.85 0.35
C ALA A 48 -5.30 13.34 -0.90
N PRO A 49 -5.97 13.18 -2.05
CA PRO A 49 -5.33 12.66 -3.28
C PRO A 49 -4.22 13.56 -3.83
N ASP A 50 -4.16 14.82 -3.40
CA ASP A 50 -3.19 15.84 -3.81
C ASP A 50 -2.13 16.17 -2.74
N ALA A 51 -2.01 15.33 -1.69
CA ALA A 51 -1.12 15.60 -0.55
C ALA A 51 0.39 15.59 -0.86
N ILE A 52 0.79 15.21 -2.08
CA ILE A 52 2.17 15.17 -2.56
C ILE A 52 2.33 16.02 -3.83
N ALA A 53 1.97 17.31 -3.74
CA ALA A 53 1.85 18.21 -4.89
C ALA A 53 3.08 18.24 -5.83
N GLU A 54 4.29 18.09 -5.28
CA GLU A 54 5.54 18.14 -6.05
C GLU A 54 5.88 16.81 -6.75
N ALA A 55 5.30 15.69 -6.33
CA ALA A 55 5.67 14.36 -6.79
C ALA A 55 5.48 14.17 -8.30
N ALA A 56 4.42 14.76 -8.87
CA ALA A 56 4.19 14.72 -10.31
C ALA A 56 5.28 15.45 -11.11
N GLY A 57 5.79 16.56 -10.58
CA GLY A 57 6.90 17.31 -11.18
C GLY A 57 8.21 16.54 -11.09
N HIS A 58 8.53 16.02 -9.91
CA HIS A 58 9.73 15.18 -9.70
C HIS A 58 9.70 13.92 -10.57
N PHE A 59 8.54 13.29 -10.71
CA PHE A 59 8.38 12.11 -11.56
C PHE A 59 8.64 12.43 -13.04
N ARG A 60 8.12 13.56 -13.55
CA ARG A 60 8.41 14.01 -14.92
C ARG A 60 9.91 14.28 -15.12
N ALA A 61 10.54 15.00 -14.20
CA ALA A 61 11.99 15.25 -14.26
C ALA A 61 12.81 13.94 -14.25
N PHE A 62 12.37 12.94 -13.47
CA PHE A 62 12.98 11.61 -13.47
C PHE A 62 12.82 10.90 -14.82
N LEU A 63 11.66 11.01 -15.47
CA LEU A 63 11.45 10.44 -16.80
C LEU A 63 12.29 11.15 -17.88
N ASP A 64 12.35 12.48 -17.85
CA ASP A 64 13.06 13.31 -18.83
C ASP A 64 14.57 13.06 -18.83
N THR A 65 15.14 12.63 -17.70
CA THR A 65 16.56 12.26 -17.60
C THR A 65 16.86 10.85 -18.10
N GLY A 66 15.85 10.06 -18.50
CA GLY A 66 16.02 8.66 -18.87
C GLY A 66 16.36 7.75 -17.68
N ALA A 67 16.19 8.22 -16.44
CA ALA A 67 16.53 7.47 -15.23
C ALA A 67 15.64 6.25 -14.97
N HIS A 68 14.57 6.09 -15.76
CA HIS A 68 13.72 4.89 -15.75
C HIS A 68 14.38 3.68 -16.44
N GLY A 69 15.49 3.86 -17.18
CA GLY A 69 16.17 2.77 -17.87
C GLY A 69 15.20 1.99 -18.78
N ASP A 70 15.20 0.67 -18.67
CA ASP A 70 14.32 -0.21 -19.47
C ASP A 70 12.89 -0.33 -18.92
N MET A 71 12.50 0.47 -17.91
CA MET A 71 11.14 0.46 -17.35
C MET A 71 10.17 1.26 -18.21
N ASP A 72 9.99 0.87 -19.47
CA ASP A 72 9.09 1.57 -20.42
C ASP A 72 7.65 1.70 -19.90
N TRP A 73 7.21 0.73 -19.10
CA TRP A 73 5.89 0.75 -18.42
C TRP A 73 5.74 1.91 -17.44
N LEU A 74 6.83 2.47 -16.93
CA LEU A 74 6.84 3.62 -16.05
C LEU A 74 6.59 4.91 -16.86
N ALA A 75 7.16 4.99 -18.06
CA ALA A 75 7.01 6.12 -18.98
C ALA A 75 5.74 6.07 -19.84
N ALA A 76 5.10 4.91 -19.99
CA ALA A 76 3.99 4.73 -20.94
C ALA A 76 2.72 5.56 -20.66
N ASN A 77 2.41 5.84 -19.39
CA ASN A 77 1.19 6.58 -18.97
C ASN A 77 1.47 7.43 -17.72
N PRO A 78 2.29 8.50 -17.82
CA PRO A 78 2.77 9.23 -16.66
C PRO A 78 1.65 9.98 -15.92
N GLU A 79 0.62 10.44 -16.63
CA GLU A 79 -0.56 11.10 -16.06
C GLU A 79 -1.33 10.21 -15.10
N ARG A 80 -1.40 8.89 -15.37
CA ARG A 80 -2.05 7.91 -14.47
C ARG A 80 -1.35 7.79 -13.11
N ARG A 81 -0.06 8.14 -13.05
CA ARG A 81 0.78 8.11 -11.83
C ARG A 81 0.87 9.47 -11.16
N ALA A 82 0.71 10.54 -11.92
CA ALA A 82 0.84 11.90 -11.44
C ALA A 82 -0.33 12.34 -10.54
N ASP A 83 -1.55 11.85 -10.81
CA ASP A 83 -2.74 12.25 -10.07
C ASP A 83 -3.74 11.09 -9.96
N PRO A 84 -4.12 10.65 -8.75
CA PRO A 84 -5.13 9.61 -8.56
C PRO A 84 -6.48 9.89 -9.23
N ARG A 85 -6.84 11.17 -9.43
CA ARG A 85 -8.09 11.60 -10.10
C ARG A 85 -8.14 11.21 -11.57
N SER A 86 -7.00 10.96 -12.20
CA SER A 86 -6.94 10.45 -13.58
C SER A 86 -7.53 9.04 -13.71
N LEU A 87 -7.41 8.23 -12.66
CA LEU A 87 -7.96 6.88 -12.58
C LEU A 87 -9.36 6.89 -11.98
N TRP A 88 -9.56 7.71 -10.94
CA TRP A 88 -10.81 7.80 -10.18
C TRP A 88 -11.23 9.26 -9.99
N PRO A 89 -12.02 9.84 -10.91
CA PRO A 89 -12.38 11.26 -10.86
C PRO A 89 -13.08 11.70 -9.57
N ALA A 90 -13.80 10.77 -8.91
CA ALA A 90 -14.52 11.02 -7.67
C ALA A 90 -13.68 10.74 -6.39
N VAL A 91 -12.39 10.43 -6.51
CA VAL A 91 -11.54 10.17 -5.34
C VAL A 91 -11.46 11.40 -4.44
N ARG A 92 -11.68 11.19 -3.13
CA ARG A 92 -11.63 12.25 -2.11
C ARG A 92 -10.58 11.99 -1.04
N SER A 93 -10.16 10.75 -0.91
CA SER A 93 -9.20 10.33 0.12
C SER A 93 -8.51 9.04 -0.32
N VAL A 94 -7.24 8.90 0.08
CA VAL A 94 -6.44 7.69 -0.09
C VAL A 94 -6.18 7.09 1.29
N ILE A 95 -6.43 5.79 1.43
CA ILE A 95 -6.09 5.03 2.64
C ILE A 95 -4.76 4.33 2.38
N MET A 96 -3.76 4.63 3.21
CA MET A 96 -2.42 4.06 3.13
C MET A 96 -2.26 3.03 4.25
N LEU A 97 -1.74 1.84 3.93
CA LEU A 97 -1.48 0.77 4.88
C LEU A 97 0.00 0.42 4.85
N GLY A 98 0.58 0.13 6.02
CA GLY A 98 1.99 -0.25 6.13
C GLY A 98 2.15 -1.62 6.80
N VAL A 99 3.04 -2.42 6.25
CA VAL A 99 3.46 -3.72 6.78
C VAL A 99 4.97 -3.68 7.01
N ASN A 100 5.40 -4.09 8.21
CA ASN A 100 6.82 -4.28 8.47
C ASN A 100 7.23 -5.67 7.96
N TYR A 101 8.09 -5.69 6.96
CA TYR A 101 8.67 -6.93 6.41
C TYR A 101 10.11 -7.18 6.92
N GLY A 102 10.61 -6.36 7.85
CA GLY A 102 11.93 -6.55 8.45
C GLY A 102 12.03 -7.87 9.23
N PRO A 103 13.14 -8.61 9.12
CA PRO A 103 13.31 -9.84 9.85
C PRO A 103 13.57 -9.54 11.34
N GLY A 104 13.39 -10.53 12.20
CA GLY A 104 13.74 -10.42 13.62
C GLY A 104 15.26 -10.38 13.89
N GLU A 105 16.07 -10.58 12.86
CA GLU A 105 17.53 -10.66 12.91
C GLU A 105 18.17 -9.50 12.14
N ASN A 106 19.49 -9.32 12.25
CA ASN A 106 20.19 -8.33 11.43
C ASN A 106 20.21 -8.78 9.95
N PRO A 107 19.50 -8.11 9.02
CA PRO A 107 19.46 -8.53 7.62
C PRO A 107 20.81 -8.37 6.91
N LEU A 108 21.75 -7.61 7.48
CA LEU A 108 23.07 -7.37 6.90
C LEU A 108 24.11 -8.43 7.29
N ALA A 109 23.79 -9.35 8.21
CA ALA A 109 24.73 -10.40 8.63
C ALA A 109 25.19 -11.28 7.44
N ILE A 110 24.36 -11.45 6.40
CA ILE A 110 24.71 -12.20 5.20
C ILE A 110 25.89 -11.59 4.42
N LEU A 111 26.17 -10.29 4.58
CA LEU A 111 27.26 -9.62 3.87
C LEU A 111 28.65 -10.10 4.31
N GLU A 112 28.75 -10.76 5.47
CA GLU A 112 30.00 -11.38 5.95
C GLU A 112 30.28 -12.74 5.28
N SER A 113 29.27 -13.35 4.65
CA SER A 113 29.37 -14.67 4.03
C SER A 113 30.02 -14.59 2.65
N ARG A 114 31.17 -15.25 2.48
CA ARG A 114 31.88 -15.31 1.18
C ARG A 114 31.34 -16.35 0.19
N THR A 115 30.49 -17.26 0.65
CA THR A 115 29.99 -18.39 -0.15
C THR A 115 28.53 -18.24 -0.59
N ARG A 116 27.88 -17.11 -0.26
CA ARG A 116 26.45 -16.87 -0.52
C ARG A 116 26.22 -15.43 -0.97
N GLY A 117 25.25 -15.23 -1.86
CA GLY A 117 24.76 -13.90 -2.20
C GLY A 117 23.71 -13.40 -1.20
N ALA A 118 23.57 -12.08 -1.09
CA ALA A 118 22.51 -11.44 -0.34
C ALA A 118 21.25 -11.30 -1.21
N ILE A 119 20.11 -11.73 -0.69
CA ILE A 119 18.79 -11.48 -1.27
C ILE A 119 18.14 -10.35 -0.48
N SER A 120 17.55 -9.37 -1.15
CA SER A 120 16.88 -8.26 -0.46
C SER A 120 15.74 -8.79 0.41
N VAL A 121 15.56 -8.22 1.61
CA VAL A 121 14.61 -8.70 2.62
C VAL A 121 13.19 -8.82 2.06
N TYR A 122 12.75 -7.87 1.23
CA TYR A 122 11.39 -7.89 0.66
C TYR A 122 11.09 -9.14 -0.18
N ALA A 123 12.12 -9.84 -0.66
CA ALA A 123 12.02 -11.04 -1.49
C ALA A 123 12.32 -12.34 -0.73
N GLN A 124 12.45 -12.29 0.61
CA GLN A 124 12.73 -13.48 1.44
C GLN A 124 11.47 -14.11 2.04
N GLY A 125 10.38 -13.35 2.15
CA GLY A 125 9.10 -13.80 2.68
C GLY A 125 8.12 -14.22 1.59
N ASP A 126 6.84 -14.28 1.96
CA ASP A 126 5.75 -14.43 0.99
C ASP A 126 5.74 -13.25 0.01
N ASP A 127 5.27 -13.51 -1.22
CA ASP A 127 5.05 -12.43 -2.20
C ASP A 127 4.10 -11.39 -1.58
N TYR A 128 4.54 -10.13 -1.56
CA TYR A 128 3.81 -9.05 -0.89
C TYR A 128 2.60 -8.56 -1.69
N HIS A 129 2.48 -8.97 -2.96
CA HIS A 129 1.36 -8.63 -3.84
C HIS A 129 0.09 -9.42 -3.47
#